data_AF-A0A960N2U7-F1
#
_entry.id   AF-A0A960N2U7-F1
#
_cell.length_a   1.000
_cell.length_b   1.000
_cell.length_c   1.000
_cell.angle_alpha   90.00
_cell.angle_beta   90.00
_cell.angle_gamma   90.00
#
_symmetry.space_group_name_H-M   'P 1'
#
loop_
_entity.id
_entity.type
_entity.pdbx_description
1 polymer ?
#
loop_
_entity_poly.entity_id
_entity_poly.type
_entity_poly.pdbx_seq_one_letter_code
_entity_poly.pdbx_strand_id
1 'polypeptide(L)'
;MAISAAGQAIAWDRSPGQDGVLYSIQRKTKEVIVSRVISGGFTSLFDGKTFTNWEQAGNWVIEDGAFYRKAKGGSLTYTKSLVPDDFELRFEWKVSKGCNSGVYYRPRQYEYQVLDNVNSPYGENPRQAAASLFFCMAP
;
A
#
# COMPACT_ATOMS: atom_id res chain seq x y z
N MET A 1 -2.45 16.23 -16.21
CA MET A 1 -2.51 14.79 -16.53
C MET A 1 -2.48 14.05 -15.20
N ALA A 2 -3.38 13.08 -14.99
CA ALA A 2 -3.40 12.30 -13.75
C ALA A 2 -2.55 11.03 -13.93
N ILE A 3 -1.83 10.62 -12.89
CA ILE A 3 -0.93 9.46 -12.90
C ILE A 3 -1.65 8.29 -12.24
N SER A 4 -1.59 7.10 -12.85
CA SER A 4 -2.16 5.85 -12.34
C SER A 4 -1.06 4.82 -12.12
N ALA A 5 -1.16 4.02 -11.05
CA ALA A 5 -0.25 2.93 -10.76
C ALA A 5 -0.95 1.80 -9.97
N ALA A 6 -0.41 0.60 -10.05
CA ALA A 6 -0.73 -0.51 -9.16
C ALA A 6 0.29 -0.56 -8.02
N GLY A 7 -0.16 -0.90 -6.81
CA GLY A 7 0.68 -1.04 -5.63
C GLY A 7 0.51 -2.39 -4.95
N GLN A 8 1.58 -2.85 -4.30
CA GLN A 8 1.59 -4.03 -3.47
C GLN A 8 2.34 -3.71 -2.18
N ALA A 9 1.73 -4.00 -1.02
CA ALA A 9 2.38 -3.90 0.28
C ALA A 9 2.38 -5.27 0.95
N ILE A 10 3.53 -5.63 1.52
CA ILE A 10 3.76 -6.93 2.14
C ILE A 10 4.39 -6.69 3.51
N ALA A 11 3.79 -7.26 4.56
CA ALA A 11 4.36 -7.26 5.90
C ALA A 11 4.54 -8.70 6.38
N TRP A 12 5.69 -8.98 7.00
CA TRP A 12 5.99 -10.25 7.65
C TRP A 12 6.55 -9.94 9.04
N ASP A 13 5.98 -10.51 10.09
CA ASP A 13 6.61 -10.51 11.42
C ASP A 13 7.05 -11.93 11.76
N ARG A 14 8.33 -12.12 12.11
CA ARG A 14 8.86 -13.42 12.51
C ARG A 14 9.09 -13.43 14.01
N SER A 15 8.22 -14.11 14.73
CA SER A 15 8.53 -14.66 16.06
C SER A 15 8.87 -16.15 15.97
N PRO A 16 9.74 -16.69 16.86
CA PRO A 16 10.49 -17.93 16.59
C PRO A 16 9.62 -19.18 16.75
N GLY A 17 9.71 -20.13 15.80
CA GLY A 17 9.12 -21.46 15.98
C GLY A 17 8.59 -22.21 14.75
N GLN A 18 9.26 -22.14 13.60
CA GLN A 18 9.05 -22.94 12.37
C GLN A 18 7.94 -22.47 11.42
N ASP A 19 7.99 -22.70 10.10
CA ASP A 19 9.04 -22.85 9.08
C ASP A 19 8.26 -22.83 7.75
N GLY A 20 8.86 -22.35 6.65
CA GLY A 20 8.23 -22.52 5.33
C GLY A 20 8.57 -21.51 4.22
N VAL A 21 9.67 -20.77 4.33
CA VAL A 21 10.73 -20.54 3.32
C VAL A 21 11.59 -19.38 3.81
N LEU A 22 12.83 -19.73 4.14
CA LEU A 22 13.97 -18.87 4.44
C LEU A 22 14.91 -18.94 3.24
N TYR A 23 15.30 -17.83 2.61
CA TYR A 23 16.53 -17.87 1.81
C TYR A 23 17.35 -16.59 1.94
N SER A 24 18.67 -16.77 1.87
CA SER A 24 19.65 -15.77 1.49
C SER A 24 20.26 -16.18 0.14
N ILE A 25 20.67 -15.20 -0.67
CA ILE A 25 21.29 -15.47 -1.97
C ILE A 25 22.81 -15.41 -1.81
N GLN A 26 23.47 -16.55 -1.98
CA GLN A 26 24.92 -16.65 -2.09
C GLN A 26 25.32 -17.19 -3.47
N ARG A 27 25.32 -16.33 -4.51
CA ARG A 27 26.18 -16.33 -5.73
C ARG A 27 25.57 -15.43 -6.83
N LYS A 28 26.40 -15.04 -7.82
CA LYS A 28 25.97 -14.28 -9.02
C LYS A 28 25.05 -15.14 -9.89
N THR A 29 23.74 -15.01 -9.69
CA THR A 29 22.70 -15.52 -10.61
C THR A 29 21.97 -14.33 -11.24
N LYS A 30 21.55 -14.46 -12.51
CA LYS A 30 20.93 -13.36 -13.27
C LYS A 30 19.42 -13.22 -13.06
N GLU A 31 18.72 -14.17 -12.43
CA GLU A 31 17.29 -14.04 -12.09
C GLU A 31 16.89 -15.08 -11.01
N VAL A 32 16.12 -14.64 -10.01
CA VAL A 32 15.38 -15.49 -9.04
C VAL A 32 14.10 -14.76 -8.66
N ILE A 33 12.93 -15.41 -8.81
CA ILE A 33 11.69 -14.96 -8.16
C ILE A 33 11.10 -16.16 -7.43
N VAL A 34 11.10 -16.11 -6.09
CA VAL A 34 10.33 -17.01 -5.25
C VAL A 34 9.29 -16.16 -4.53
N SER A 35 8.02 -16.31 -4.91
CA SER A 35 6.90 -15.90 -4.09
C SER A 35 6.16 -17.17 -3.66
N ARG A 36 5.94 -17.31 -2.36
CA ARG A 36 5.08 -18.33 -1.74
C ARG A 36 3.85 -18.62 -2.61
N VAL A 37 3.53 -19.88 -2.86
CA VAL A 37 2.20 -20.27 -3.36
C VAL A 37 1.22 -20.07 -2.20
N ILE A 38 0.57 -18.91 -2.13
CA ILE A 38 -0.51 -18.69 -1.17
C ILE A 38 -1.72 -19.47 -1.69
N SER A 39 -2.03 -20.61 -1.06
CA SER A 39 -3.30 -21.30 -1.28
C SER A 39 -4.41 -20.56 -0.54
N GLY A 40 -5.00 -19.56 -1.21
CA GLY A 40 -6.08 -18.73 -0.66
C GLY A 40 -6.38 -17.55 -1.58
N GLY A 41 -7.67 -17.28 -1.80
CA GLY A 41 -8.10 -16.13 -2.61
C GLY A 41 -7.96 -14.81 -1.86
N PHE A 42 -7.92 -13.69 -2.60
CA PHE A 42 -7.99 -12.35 -2.00
C PHE A 42 -9.39 -12.07 -1.46
N THR A 43 -9.47 -11.44 -0.29
CA THR A 43 -10.71 -10.85 0.20
C THR A 43 -10.75 -9.39 -0.22
N SER A 44 -11.83 -8.98 -0.89
CA SER A 44 -12.01 -7.56 -1.23
C SER A 44 -12.30 -6.74 0.02
N LEU A 45 -11.55 -5.65 0.21
CA LEU A 45 -11.80 -4.68 1.28
C LEU A 45 -12.79 -3.59 0.86
N PHE A 46 -13.08 -3.48 -0.43
CA PHE A 46 -13.95 -2.45 -1.01
C PHE A 46 -14.87 -3.06 -2.08
N ASP A 47 -16.13 -2.65 -2.07
CA ASP A 47 -17.15 -3.14 -3.00
C ASP A 47 -17.34 -2.25 -4.23
N GLY A 48 -16.58 -1.16 -4.33
CA GLY A 48 -16.71 -0.17 -5.41
C GLY A 48 -17.83 0.85 -5.21
N LYS A 49 -18.61 0.76 -4.13
CA LYS A 49 -19.94 1.42 -4.04
C LYS A 49 -20.24 2.04 -2.70
N THR A 50 -19.69 1.52 -1.62
CA THR A 50 -20.02 1.95 -0.26
C THR A 50 -18.78 2.11 0.61
N PHE A 51 -18.93 2.88 1.68
CA PHE A 51 -17.95 2.95 2.78
C PHE A 51 -18.18 1.82 3.80
N THR A 52 -18.81 0.72 3.42
CA THR A 52 -19.02 -0.40 4.34
C THR A 52 -17.67 -0.87 4.87
N ASN A 53 -17.53 -0.89 6.20
CA ASN A 53 -16.29 -1.21 6.92
C ASN A 53 -15.20 -0.12 6.89
N TRP A 54 -15.52 1.09 6.43
CA TRP A 54 -14.59 2.21 6.36
C TRP A 54 -15.11 3.42 7.12
N GLU A 55 -14.27 4.01 7.97
CA GLU A 55 -14.55 5.22 8.74
C GLU A 55 -13.82 6.42 8.13
N GLN A 56 -14.52 7.56 8.07
CA GLN A 56 -14.02 8.81 7.46
C GLN A 56 -14.75 10.04 8.03
N ALA A 57 -14.12 11.22 7.94
CA ALA A 57 -14.57 12.45 8.61
C ALA A 57 -15.42 13.40 7.73
N GLY A 58 -16.04 12.89 6.67
CA GLY A 58 -16.83 13.64 5.68
C GLY A 58 -16.07 14.13 4.46
N ASN A 59 -14.77 13.81 4.34
CA ASN A 59 -13.86 14.32 3.31
C ASN A 59 -13.64 13.35 2.13
N TRP A 60 -14.16 12.13 2.24
CA TRP A 60 -14.10 11.11 1.19
C TRP A 60 -15.46 10.92 0.52
N VAL A 61 -15.42 10.69 -0.79
CA VAL A 61 -16.57 10.29 -1.61
C VAL A 61 -16.20 9.05 -2.42
N ILE A 62 -17.20 8.41 -3.03
CA ILE A 62 -16.98 7.36 -4.02
C ILE A 62 -17.28 7.96 -5.39
N GLU A 63 -16.29 7.91 -6.27
CA GLU A 63 -16.36 8.47 -7.63
C GLU A 63 -15.70 7.47 -8.59
N ASP A 64 -16.37 7.16 -9.70
CA ASP A 64 -15.93 6.16 -10.69
C ASP A 64 -15.53 4.80 -10.08
N GLY A 65 -16.24 4.37 -9.04
CA GLY A 65 -15.97 3.10 -8.37
C GLY A 65 -14.70 3.09 -7.53
N ALA A 66 -14.15 4.26 -7.17
CA ALA A 66 -12.96 4.42 -6.35
C ALA A 66 -13.22 5.35 -5.15
N PHE A 67 -12.46 5.16 -4.07
CA PHE A 67 -12.39 6.16 -3.01
C PHE A 67 -11.68 7.40 -3.53
N TYR A 68 -12.36 8.55 -3.43
CA TYR A 68 -11.83 9.84 -3.85
C TYR A 68 -11.86 10.84 -2.69
N ARG A 69 -10.71 11.44 -2.40
CA ARG A 69 -10.58 12.45 -1.35
C ARG A 69 -10.93 13.83 -1.92
N LYS A 70 -12.13 14.32 -1.64
CA LYS A 70 -12.68 15.56 -2.18
C LYS A 70 -12.23 16.82 -1.42
N ALA A 71 -11.87 16.68 -0.14
CA ALA A 71 -11.39 17.77 0.70
C ALA A 71 -10.05 17.45 1.38
N LYS A 72 -9.29 18.47 1.77
CA LYS A 72 -7.98 18.31 2.42
C LYS A 72 -8.09 17.64 3.79
N GLY A 73 -7.03 16.91 4.16
CA GLY A 73 -6.95 16.22 5.46
C GLY A 73 -7.83 14.98 5.54
N GLY A 74 -7.86 14.33 6.70
CA GLY A 74 -8.75 13.21 7.05
C GLY A 74 -8.34 11.83 6.53
N SER A 75 -8.30 10.85 7.43
CA SER A 75 -8.00 9.46 7.12
C SER A 75 -9.23 8.71 6.58
N LEU A 76 -8.99 7.63 5.85
CA LEU A 76 -9.97 6.61 5.51
C LEU A 76 -9.48 5.31 6.16
N THR A 77 -10.19 4.82 7.17
CA THR A 77 -9.70 3.75 8.05
C THR A 77 -10.59 2.52 7.93
N TYR A 78 -10.02 1.35 7.66
CA TYR A 78 -10.77 0.10 7.66
C TYR A 78 -11.02 -0.38 9.10
N THR A 79 -12.27 -0.73 9.44
CA THR A 79 -12.71 -0.97 10.82
C THR A 79 -13.33 -2.34 11.08
N LYS A 80 -13.61 -3.14 10.05
CA LYS A 80 -14.27 -4.44 10.22
C LYS A 80 -13.42 -5.48 10.94
N SER A 81 -12.11 -5.46 10.74
CA SER A 81 -11.20 -6.39 11.39
C SER A 81 -9.80 -5.81 11.49
N LEU A 82 -9.03 -6.31 12.45
CA LEU A 82 -7.59 -6.05 12.50
C LEU A 82 -6.92 -6.63 11.24
N VAL A 83 -5.88 -5.95 10.78
CA VAL A 83 -5.01 -6.47 9.72
C VAL A 83 -4.24 -7.65 10.31
N PRO A 84 -4.25 -8.84 9.68
CA PRO A 84 -3.48 -10.00 10.12
C PRO A 84 -1.99 -9.68 10.21
N ASP A 85 -1.24 -10.50 10.96
CA ASP A 85 0.20 -10.29 11.03
C ASP A 85 0.88 -10.48 9.67
N ASP A 86 0.57 -11.57 8.99
CA ASP A 86 1.01 -11.82 7.64
C ASP A 86 -0.11 -11.51 6.66
N PHE A 87 0.15 -10.60 5.71
CA PHE A 87 -0.81 -10.27 4.67
C PHE A 87 -0.13 -9.80 3.38
N GLU A 88 -0.87 -9.95 2.28
CA GLU A 88 -0.57 -9.31 1.01
C GLU A 88 -1.71 -8.36 0.66
N LEU A 89 -1.40 -7.07 0.50
CA LEU A 89 -2.37 -6.06 0.07
C LEU A 89 -2.09 -5.67 -1.38
N ARG A 90 -3.11 -5.77 -2.23
CA ARG A 90 -3.10 -5.28 -3.62
C ARG A 90 -4.12 -4.17 -3.78
N PHE A 91 -3.71 -3.09 -4.43
CA PHE A 91 -4.57 -1.94 -4.69
C PHE A 91 -4.08 -1.16 -5.91
N GLU A 92 -4.97 -0.37 -6.49
CA GLU A 92 -4.64 0.59 -7.54
C GLU A 92 -4.87 1.99 -7.00
N TRP A 93 -4.08 2.95 -7.49
CA TRP A 93 -4.22 4.34 -7.10
C TRP A 93 -3.99 5.27 -8.28
N LYS A 94 -4.62 6.44 -8.18
CA LYS A 94 -4.48 7.54 -9.12
C LYS A 94 -4.36 8.84 -8.36
N VAL A 95 -3.48 9.72 -8.81
CA VAL A 95 -3.22 11.01 -8.16
C VAL A 95 -3.44 12.20 -9.08
N SER A 96 -3.87 13.30 -8.48
CA SER A 96 -3.85 14.63 -9.09
C SER A 96 -2.43 15.24 -9.05
N LYS A 97 -2.23 16.31 -9.81
CA LYS A 97 -0.95 17.02 -9.87
C LYS A 97 -0.52 17.49 -8.47
N GLY A 98 0.68 17.11 -8.06
CA GLY A 98 1.27 17.48 -6.77
C GLY A 98 0.65 16.76 -5.56
N CYS A 99 -0.15 15.71 -5.78
CA CYS A 99 -0.74 14.96 -4.68
C CYS A 99 0.33 14.28 -3.83
N ASN A 100 0.08 14.25 -2.52
CA ASN A 100 0.83 13.49 -1.54
C ASN A 100 -0.16 12.76 -0.62
N SER A 101 0.00 11.44 -0.51
CA SER A 101 -0.84 10.52 0.25
C SER A 101 -0.04 9.26 0.57
N GLY A 102 -0.63 8.32 1.30
CA GLY A 102 -0.05 7.00 1.45
C GLY A 102 -1.03 5.99 2.02
N VAL A 103 -0.61 4.74 1.98
CA VAL A 103 -1.33 3.62 2.61
C VAL A 103 -0.53 3.18 3.83
N TYR A 104 -1.08 3.49 5.00
CA TYR A 104 -0.50 3.05 6.26
C TYR A 104 -0.86 1.59 6.52
N TYR A 105 0.11 0.81 6.97
CA TYR A 105 -0.09 -0.56 7.44
C TYR A 105 0.76 -0.81 8.68
N ARG A 106 0.21 -1.59 9.64
CA ARG A 106 0.67 -1.69 11.04
C ARG A 106 0.64 -0.32 11.73
N PRO A 107 0.03 -0.18 12.92
CA PRO A 107 -0.48 1.07 13.52
C PRO A 107 0.30 2.36 13.21
N ARG A 108 0.14 2.89 11.98
CA ARG A 108 0.87 4.03 11.40
C ARG A 108 2.41 3.95 11.44
N GLN A 109 2.97 2.75 11.58
CA GLN A 109 4.41 2.53 11.65
C GLN A 109 5.07 2.51 10.26
N TYR A 110 4.35 1.98 9.26
CA TYR A 110 4.84 1.86 7.90
C TYR A 110 3.86 2.47 6.92
N GLU A 111 4.39 3.09 5.87
CA GLU A 111 3.62 3.77 4.84
C GLU A 111 4.16 3.36 3.46
N TYR A 112 3.25 2.83 2.63
CA TYR A 112 3.48 2.76 1.19
C TYR A 112 3.17 4.14 0.62
N GLN A 113 4.17 4.76 0.01
CA GLN A 113 4.07 6.13 -0.47
C GLN A 113 3.24 6.24 -1.75
N VAL A 114 2.26 7.15 -1.75
CA VAL A 114 1.41 7.49 -2.91
C VAL A 114 1.66 8.95 -3.29
N LEU A 115 2.44 9.16 -4.35
CA LEU A 115 2.96 10.48 -4.69
C LEU A 115 2.90 10.76 -6.19
N ASP A 116 2.65 12.02 -6.55
CA ASP A 116 3.05 12.54 -7.85
C ASP A 116 4.54 12.91 -7.81
N ASN A 117 5.41 11.99 -8.22
CA ASN A 117 6.87 12.18 -8.20
C ASN A 117 7.33 13.40 -9.01
N VAL A 118 6.61 13.78 -10.07
CA VAL A 118 7.03 14.83 -10.99
C VAL A 118 6.79 16.22 -10.39
N ASN A 119 5.68 16.39 -9.67
CA ASN A 119 5.25 17.70 -9.18
C ASN A 119 5.30 17.85 -7.65
N SER A 120 5.86 16.85 -6.96
CA SER A 120 6.08 16.87 -5.51
C SER A 120 7.54 17.23 -5.20
N PRO A 121 7.81 18.07 -4.18
CA PRO A 121 9.17 18.33 -3.72
C PRO A 121 9.87 17.09 -3.14
N TYR A 122 9.12 16.01 -2.88
CA TYR A 122 9.64 14.76 -2.31
C TYR A 122 10.00 13.70 -3.36
N GLY A 123 9.66 13.94 -4.64
CA GLY A 123 9.80 12.93 -5.69
C GLY A 123 11.23 12.60 -6.10
N GLU A 124 12.19 13.51 -5.85
CA GLU A 124 13.60 13.29 -6.19
C GLU A 124 14.32 12.34 -5.23
N ASN A 125 13.86 12.25 -3.97
CA ASN A 125 14.42 11.32 -3.00
C ASN A 125 13.76 9.95 -3.20
N PRO A 126 14.48 8.91 -3.64
CA PRO A 126 13.87 7.61 -3.92
C PRO A 126 13.16 7.00 -2.70
N ARG A 127 13.57 7.32 -1.47
CA ARG A 127 12.90 6.84 -0.25
C ARG A 127 11.61 7.58 0.09
N GLN A 128 11.30 8.67 -0.60
CA GLN A 128 10.07 9.45 -0.45
C GLN A 128 9.22 9.47 -1.72
N ALA A 129 9.70 8.84 -2.79
CA ALA A 129 9.00 8.70 -4.06
C ALA A 129 7.87 7.66 -3.97
N ALA A 130 6.93 7.73 -4.90
CA ALA A 130 5.86 6.76 -5.04
C ALA A 130 6.38 5.31 -5.01
N ALA A 131 5.66 4.43 -4.30
CA ALA A 131 6.00 3.04 -4.04
C ALA A 131 7.17 2.79 -3.07
N SER A 132 7.77 3.84 -2.49
CA SER A 132 8.74 3.65 -1.43
C SER A 132 8.06 3.12 -0.16
N LEU A 133 8.81 2.38 0.66
CA LEU A 133 8.53 2.35 2.09
C LEU A 133 9.01 3.68 2.64
N PHE A 134 8.08 4.58 2.94
CA PHE A 134 8.38 5.98 3.20
C PHE A 134 9.52 6.16 4.19
N PHE A 135 10.57 6.86 3.76
CA PHE A 135 11.82 7.13 4.49
C PHE A 135 12.75 5.93 4.77
N CYS A 136 12.32 4.68 4.53
CA CYS A 136 13.12 3.49 4.80
C CYS A 136 13.78 2.89 3.55
N MET A 137 13.00 2.65 2.50
CA MET A 137 13.43 1.88 1.32
C MET A 137 12.89 2.51 0.04
N ALA A 138 13.73 2.66 -0.98
CA ALA A 138 13.30 3.08 -2.31
C ALA A 138 12.42 2.00 -2.99
N PRO A 139 11.62 2.35 -4.02
CA PRO A 139 10.86 1.39 -4.82
C PRO A 139 11.72 0.25 -5.40
#